data_AF-A0A960NPL4-F1
#
_entry.id   AF-A0A960NPL4-F1
#
_cell.length_a   1.000
_cell.length_b   1.000
_cell.length_c   1.000
_cell.angle_alpha   90.00
_cell.angle_beta   90.00
_cell.angle_gamma   90.00
#
_symmetry.space_group_name_H-M   'P 1'
#
loop_
_entity.id
_entity.type
_entity.pdbx_description
1 polymer ?
#
loop_
_entity_poly.entity_id
_entity_poly.type
_entity_poly.pdbx_seq_one_letter_code
_entity_poly.pdbx_strand_id
1 'polypeptide(L)'
;TDPFQIQCTDLAATDEDPLLAYVRKKLRRIYTFPAPGTPFGVPCVFSREPIRWPEGCAPTDHQTLTCDTGIGAAAHVTGVFGLMMAGIVVNRLAGNPSAS
;
A
#
# COMPACT_ATOMS: atom_id res chain seq x y z
N THR A 1 1.56 7.19 13.60
CA THR A 1 1.79 7.43 12.18
C THR A 1 3.25 7.75 11.99
N ASP A 2 3.99 6.86 11.32
CA ASP A 2 5.44 6.92 11.17
C ASP A 2 5.84 6.84 9.69
N PRO A 3 6.31 7.95 9.08
CA PRO A 3 6.69 7.95 7.66
C PRO A 3 7.93 7.12 7.36
N PHE A 4 8.74 6.74 8.35
CA PHE A 4 9.94 5.92 8.12
C PHE A 4 9.63 4.45 7.85
N GLN A 5 8.39 4.01 8.06
CA GLN A 5 7.94 2.65 7.74
C GLN A 5 7.40 2.50 6.32
N ILE A 6 7.43 3.58 5.52
CA ILE A 6 7.02 3.56 4.12
C ILE A 6 8.12 2.91 3.28
N GLN A 7 7.73 1.92 2.48
CA GLN A 7 8.62 1.11 1.66
C GLN A 7 8.03 0.92 0.27
N CYS A 8 8.89 0.59 -0.70
CA CYS A 8 8.48 0.20 -2.05
C CYS A 8 8.97 -1.21 -2.35
N THR A 9 8.07 -2.08 -2.81
CA THR A 9 8.40 -3.43 -3.28
C THR A 9 7.42 -3.86 -4.36
N ASP A 10 7.57 -5.06 -4.90
CA ASP A 10 6.58 -5.63 -5.81
C ASP A 10 5.26 -5.91 -5.07
N LEU A 11 4.12 -5.60 -5.69
CA LEU A 11 2.79 -5.82 -5.11
C LEU A 11 2.57 -7.25 -4.64
N ALA A 12 3.21 -8.26 -5.25
CA ALA A 12 3.13 -9.65 -4.80
C ALA A 12 3.79 -9.89 -3.44
N ALA A 13 4.79 -9.08 -3.09
CA ALA A 13 5.65 -9.21 -1.92
C ALA A 13 5.25 -8.28 -0.75
N THR A 14 4.21 -7.44 -0.90
CA THR A 14 3.74 -6.59 0.18
C THR A 14 3.10 -7.39 1.31
N ASP A 15 3.35 -6.98 2.54
CA ASP A 15 2.93 -7.64 3.77
C ASP A 15 2.24 -6.65 4.73
N GLU A 16 1.58 -7.19 5.75
CA GLU A 16 0.96 -6.43 6.86
C GLU A 16 -0.11 -5.38 6.49
N ASP A 17 -0.57 -5.37 5.23
CA ASP A 17 -1.65 -4.51 4.74
C ASP A 17 -2.86 -5.35 4.25
N PRO A 18 -4.01 -5.33 4.97
CA PRO A 18 -5.24 -6.05 4.59
C PRO A 18 -5.83 -5.61 3.24
N LEU A 19 -5.69 -4.33 2.88
CA LEU A 19 -6.18 -3.82 1.60
C LEU A 19 -5.33 -4.39 0.46
N LEU A 20 -4.00 -4.39 0.59
CA LEU A 20 -3.12 -4.99 -0.42
C LEU A 20 -3.29 -6.50 -0.50
N ALA A 21 -3.55 -7.19 0.62
CA ALA A 21 -3.90 -8.61 0.61
C ALA A 21 -5.19 -8.88 -0.19
N TYR A 22 -6.22 -8.05 -0.01
CA TYR A 22 -7.46 -8.12 -0.80
C TYR A 22 -7.20 -7.85 -2.29
N VAL A 23 -6.42 -6.82 -2.63
CA VAL A 23 -6.05 -6.50 -4.01
C VAL A 23 -5.31 -7.66 -4.66
N ARG A 24 -4.28 -8.23 -4.02
CA ARG A 24 -3.56 -9.41 -4.53
C ARG A 24 -4.50 -10.58 -4.81
N LYS A 25 -5.43 -10.87 -3.88
CA LYS A 25 -6.42 -11.95 -4.03
C LYS A 25 -7.34 -11.70 -5.22
N LYS A 26 -7.81 -10.47 -5.39
CA LYS A 26 -8.69 -10.07 -6.49
C LYS A 26 -7.98 -10.15 -7.85
N LEU A 27 -6.72 -9.68 -7.92
CA LEU A 27 -5.90 -9.76 -9.13
C LEU A 27 -5.66 -11.20 -9.59
N ARG A 28 -5.32 -12.09 -8.66
CA ARG A 28 -5.16 -13.53 -8.97
C ARG A 28 -6.46 -14.17 -9.45
N ARG A 29 -7.59 -13.84 -8.82
CA ARG A 29 -8.89 -14.46 -9.13
C ARG A 29 -9.46 -14.02 -10.47
N ILE A 30 -9.33 -12.73 -10.81
CA ILE A 30 -10.03 -12.12 -11.95
C ILE A 30 -9.12 -11.97 -13.18
N TYR A 31 -7.84 -11.70 -12.96
CA TYR A 31 -6.90 -11.29 -14.02
C TYR A 31 -5.72 -12.26 -14.16
N THR A 32 -5.80 -13.46 -13.58
CA THR A 32 -4.80 -14.54 -13.73
C THR A 32 -3.38 -14.09 -13.38
N PHE A 33 -3.24 -13.21 -12.38
CA PHE A 33 -1.93 -12.82 -11.86
C PHE A 33 -1.15 -14.02 -11.29
N PRO A 34 0.19 -13.98 -11.26
CA PRO A 34 1.02 -15.09 -10.83
C PRO A 34 0.70 -15.63 -9.42
N ALA A 35 1.05 -16.91 -9.21
CA ALA A 35 0.97 -17.57 -7.92
C ALA A 35 1.93 -16.91 -6.89
N PRO A 36 1.71 -17.12 -5.58
CA PRO A 36 2.64 -16.65 -4.54
C PRO A 36 4.08 -17.12 -4.82
N GLY A 37 5.05 -16.24 -4.57
CA GLY A 37 6.47 -16.49 -4.85
C GLY A 37 6.95 -15.95 -6.20
N THR A 38 6.04 -15.61 -7.12
CA THR A 38 6.37 -14.96 -8.39
C THR A 38 5.97 -13.47 -8.34
N PRO A 39 6.85 -12.55 -8.77
CA PRO A 39 6.54 -11.12 -8.78
C PRO A 39 5.41 -10.79 -9.77
N PHE A 40 4.63 -9.76 -9.44
CA PHE A 40 3.58 -9.23 -10.31
C PHE A 40 4.14 -8.28 -11.37
N GLY A 41 5.34 -7.73 -11.16
CA GLY A 41 5.91 -6.66 -11.99
C GLY A 41 5.24 -5.31 -11.71
N VAL A 42 4.62 -5.15 -10.54
CA VAL A 42 3.86 -3.95 -10.17
C VAL A 42 4.51 -3.34 -8.94
N PRO A 43 5.26 -2.23 -9.06
CA PRO A 43 5.82 -1.54 -7.90
C PRO A 43 4.70 -0.98 -7.04
N CYS A 44 4.80 -1.16 -5.73
CA CYS A 44 3.81 -0.78 -4.74
C CYS A 44 4.49 -0.09 -3.56
N VAL A 45 4.07 1.15 -3.29
CA VAL A 45 4.46 1.89 -2.09
C VAL A 45 3.44 1.59 -1.00
N PHE A 46 3.90 1.13 0.16
CA PHE A 46 3.07 0.71 1.29
C PHE A 46 3.76 1.00 2.63
N SER A 47 3.04 0.86 3.74
CA SER A 47 3.60 0.99 5.09
C SER A 47 3.35 -0.29 5.87
N ARG A 48 4.34 -0.71 6.66
CA ARG A 48 4.21 -1.82 7.62
C ARG A 48 3.69 -1.37 8.99
N GLU A 49 3.31 -0.10 9.12
CA GLU A 49 2.72 0.37 10.36
C GLU A 49 1.38 -0.36 10.61
N PRO A 50 1.18 -0.97 11.79
CA PRO A 50 -0.07 -1.65 12.09
C PRO A 50 -1.23 -0.66 12.08
N ILE A 51 -2.36 -1.09 11.49
CA ILE A 51 -3.58 -0.29 11.46
C ILE A 51 -4.03 -0.01 12.89
N ARG A 52 -4.08 1.28 13.24
CA ARG A 52 -4.64 1.74 14.52
C ARG A 52 -6.10 2.10 14.33
N TRP A 53 -6.96 1.39 15.04
CA TRP A 53 -8.36 1.76 15.16
C TRP A 53 -8.52 2.70 16.36
N PRO A 54 -9.16 3.87 16.21
CA PRO A 54 -9.46 4.73 17.35
C PRO A 54 -10.38 3.99 18.33
N GLU A 55 -10.18 4.22 19.63
CA GLU A 55 -11.00 3.59 20.68
C GLU A 55 -12.48 3.92 20.47
N GLY A 56 -13.35 2.90 20.51
CA GLY A 56 -14.79 3.03 20.26
C GLY A 56 -15.23 2.74 18.82
N CYS A 57 -14.30 2.62 17.85
CA CYS A 57 -14.60 2.16 16.49
C CYS A 57 -14.25 0.68 16.34
N ALA A 58 -15.20 -0.22 16.61
CA ALA A 58 -15.05 -1.62 16.25
C ALA A 58 -15.09 -1.75 14.71
N PRO A 59 -14.31 -2.67 14.11
CA PRO A 59 -14.39 -2.94 12.68
C PRO A 59 -15.78 -3.51 12.38
N THR A 60 -16.68 -2.66 11.90
CA THR A 60 -17.94 -3.10 11.30
C THR A 60 -17.65 -3.58 9.88
N ASP A 61 -18.47 -4.50 9.34
CA ASP A 61 -18.30 -5.10 8.00
C ASP A 61 -18.22 -4.06 6.85
N HIS A 62 -18.48 -2.79 7.14
CA HIS A 62 -18.34 -1.66 6.25
C HIS A 62 -17.04 -0.89 6.56
N GLN A 63 -15.96 -1.23 5.86
CA GLN A 63 -14.72 -0.43 5.83
C GLN A 63 -14.98 0.90 5.12
N THR A 64 -15.61 1.85 5.80
CA THR A 64 -15.85 3.20 5.28
C THR A 64 -14.75 4.14 5.75
N LEU A 65 -14.07 4.80 4.80
CA LEU A 65 -13.05 5.83 5.03
C LEU A 65 -13.68 7.19 5.44
N THR A 66 -14.74 7.18 6.24
CA THR A 66 -15.40 8.39 6.74
C THR A 66 -14.69 8.92 7.98
N CYS A 67 -14.54 10.24 8.09
CA CYS A 67 -13.89 10.91 9.24
C CYS A 67 -14.50 10.56 10.61
N ASP A 68 -15.73 10.06 10.64
CA ASP A 68 -16.48 9.76 11.86
C ASP A 68 -16.39 8.28 12.29
N THR A 69 -15.94 7.38 11.40
CA THR A 69 -15.93 5.91 11.63
C THR A 69 -14.74 5.17 10.99
N GLY A 70 -13.79 5.89 10.37
CA GLY A 70 -12.77 5.32 9.50
C GLY A 70 -11.34 5.48 9.99
N ILE A 71 -10.41 4.87 9.25
CA ILE A 71 -8.96 5.00 9.48
C ILE A 71 -8.57 6.47 9.19
N GLY A 72 -8.15 7.21 10.23
CA GLY A 72 -7.71 8.59 10.08
C GLY A 72 -6.47 8.70 9.19
N ALA A 73 -6.43 9.73 8.31
CA ALA A 73 -5.27 10.01 7.46
C ALA A 73 -4.42 11.15 8.03
N ALA A 74 -3.10 10.98 8.03
CA ALA A 74 -2.15 12.00 8.45
C ALA A 74 -1.40 12.55 7.23
N ALA A 75 -1.53 13.87 6.99
CA ALA A 75 -1.05 14.52 5.78
C ALA A 75 0.45 14.30 5.51
N HIS A 76 1.29 14.25 6.55
CA HIS A 76 2.73 14.02 6.40
C HIS A 76 3.05 12.60 5.88
N VAL A 77 2.29 11.58 6.28
CA VAL A 77 2.46 10.22 5.76
C VAL A 77 1.95 10.13 4.32
N THR A 78 0.73 10.60 4.05
CA THR A 78 0.19 10.61 2.69
C THR A 78 1.08 11.39 1.71
N GLY A 79 1.68 12.49 2.18
CA GLY A 79 2.64 13.28 1.41
C GLY A 79 3.89 12.47 1.03
N VAL A 80 4.49 11.74 1.97
CA VAL A 80 5.66 10.89 1.70
C VAL A 80 5.32 9.77 0.72
N PHE A 81 4.16 9.11 0.86
CA PHE A 81 3.66 8.14 -0.12
C PHE A 81 3.62 8.74 -1.53
N GLY A 82 2.99 9.90 -1.69
CA GLY A 82 2.85 10.57 -2.98
C GLY A 82 4.18 10.93 -3.61
N LEU A 83 5.07 11.56 -2.84
CA LEU A 83 6.39 11.98 -3.32
C LEU A 83 7.29 10.80 -3.66
N MET A 84 7.24 9.71 -2.89
CA MET A 84 7.98 8.48 -3.18
C MET A 84 7.50 7.86 -4.50
N MET A 85 6.18 7.72 -4.69
CA MET A 85 5.60 7.23 -5.96
C MET A 85 6.01 8.11 -7.14
N ALA A 86 5.96 9.43 -6.99
CA ALA A 86 6.40 10.36 -8.03
C ALA A 86 7.89 10.16 -8.39
N GLY A 87 8.76 10.02 -7.38
CA GLY A 87 10.18 9.76 -7.59
C GLY A 87 10.45 8.45 -8.35
N ILE A 88 9.72 7.38 -8.02
CA ILE A 88 9.81 6.08 -8.72
C ILE A 88 9.45 6.25 -10.21
N VAL A 89 8.34 6.94 -10.51
CA VAL A 89 7.89 7.16 -11.89
C VAL A 89 8.88 8.03 -12.66
N VAL A 90 9.32 9.14 -12.07
CA VAL A 90 10.29 10.06 -12.70
C VAL A 90 11.60 9.33 -13.03
N ASN A 91 12.14 8.55 -12.09
CA ASN A 91 13.36 7.77 -12.33
C ASN A 91 13.17 6.75 -13.46
N ARG A 92 12.02 6.06 -13.50
CA ARG A 92 11.71 5.10 -14.55
C ARG A 92 11.62 5.77 -15.93
N LEU A 93 11.01 6.94 -16.02
CA LEU A 93 10.92 7.71 -17.26
C LEU A 93 12.27 8.27 -17.71
N ALA A 94 13.13 8.64 -16.76
CA ALA A 94 14.49 9.11 -17.03
C ALA A 94 15.45 7.98 -17.44
N GLY A 95 15.04 6.71 -17.39
CA GLY A 95 15.90 5.57 -17.64
C GLY A 95 16.89 5.27 -16.49
N ASN A 96 16.69 5.88 -15.32
CA ASN A 96 17.48 5.59 -14.14
C ASN A 96 17.07 4.22 -13.58
N PRO A 97 18.02 3.37 -13.16
CA PRO A 97 17.68 2.12 -12.48
C PRO A 97 16.87 2.44 -11.22
N SER A 98 15.71 1.78 -11.07
CA SER A 98 14.92 1.87 -9.84
C SER A 98 15.77 1.34 -8.69
N ALA A 99 15.96 2.15 -7.64
CA ALA A 99 16.64 1.73 -6.42
C ALA A 99 16.06 0.40 -5.94
N SER A 100 16.93 -0.61 -5.83
CA SER A 100 16.61 -1.98 -5.45
C SER A 100 16.25 -2.09 -3.98
#